data_AF-A0AAU0KZ90-F1
#
_entry.id   AF-A0AAU0KZ90-F1
#
_cell.length_a   1.000
_cell.length_b   1.000
_cell.length_c   1.000
_cell.angle_alpha   90.00
_cell.angle_beta   90.00
_cell.angle_gamma   90.00
#
_symmetry.space_group_name_H-M   'P 1'
#
loop_
_entity.id
_entity.type
_entity.pdbx_description
1 polymer ?
#
loop_
_entity_poly.entity_id
_entity_poly.type
_entity_poly.pdbx_seq_one_letter_code
_entity_poly.pdbx_strand_id
1 'polypeptide(L)'
;MKLVRLEATRQDNGTYHLNFNEVGVTPTDLKTINESGLDVASGKITEGSFFYHSIDINDTRYLIYHKGPLKGDGVNDVPNLEKALDIYLNKKI
;
A
#
# COMPACT_ATOMS: atom_id res chain seq x y z
N MET A 1 4.06 16.71 -7.28
CA MET A 1 3.73 15.40 -6.71
C MET A 1 3.55 15.45 -5.19
N LYS A 2 2.30 15.26 -4.74
CA LYS A 2 1.91 15.09 -3.34
C LYS A 2 2.13 13.63 -2.89
N LEU A 3 2.49 13.43 -1.63
CA LEU A 3 2.59 12.10 -1.02
C LEU A 3 1.46 11.88 -0.01
N VAL A 4 0.81 10.72 -0.08
CA VAL A 4 -0.20 10.26 0.88
C VAL A 4 0.18 8.86 1.34
N ARG A 5 0.20 8.60 2.65
CA ARG A 5 0.47 7.27 3.21
C ARG A 5 -0.84 6.63 3.65
N LEU A 6 -1.03 5.38 3.26
CA LEU A 6 -2.20 4.59 3.60
C LEU A 6 -1.79 3.27 4.26
N GLU A 7 -2.44 2.92 5.35
CA GLU A 7 -2.35 1.59 5.95
C GLU A 7 -3.39 0.68 5.30
N ALA A 8 -2.95 -0.43 4.72
CA ALA A 8 -3.78 -1.46 4.12
C ALA A 8 -3.88 -2.67 5.03
N THR A 9 -5.11 -3.10 5.32
CA THR A 9 -5.40 -4.36 6.03
C THR A 9 -6.19 -5.28 5.11
N ARG A 10 -5.59 -6.41 4.74
CA ARG A 10 -6.25 -7.45 3.93
C ARG A 10 -7.35 -8.14 4.74
N GLN A 11 -8.51 -8.28 4.12
CA GLN A 11 -9.67 -8.99 4.66
C GLN A 11 -9.65 -10.46 4.21
N ASP A 12 -10.38 -11.33 4.89
CA ASP A 12 -10.40 -12.77 4.58
C ASP A 12 -10.93 -13.08 3.17
N ASN A 13 -11.75 -12.19 2.60
CA ASN A 13 -12.24 -12.29 1.22
C ASN A 13 -11.24 -11.76 0.16
N GLY A 14 -10.01 -11.42 0.54
CA GLY A 14 -8.98 -10.89 -0.35
C GLY A 14 -9.10 -9.41 -0.71
N THR A 15 -10.08 -8.69 -0.15
CA THR A 15 -10.21 -7.23 -0.31
C THR A 15 -9.35 -6.46 0.69
N TYR A 16 -9.20 -5.16 0.49
CA TYR A 16 -8.42 -4.29 1.35
C TYR A 16 -9.26 -3.20 1.99
N HIS A 17 -9.00 -2.94 3.27
CA HIS A 17 -9.41 -1.70 3.93
C HIS A 17 -8.20 -0.76 3.98
N LEU A 18 -8.34 0.45 3.46
CA LEU A 18 -7.33 1.50 3.52
C LEU A 18 -7.69 2.55 4.57
N ASN A 19 -6.72 2.91 5.42
CA ASN A 19 -6.83 3.98 6.40
C ASN A 19 -5.78 5.06 6.12
N PHE A 20 -6.15 6.33 6.29
CA PHE A 20 -5.17 7.42 6.23
C PHE A 20 -4.13 7.23 7.32
N ASN A 21 -2.86 7.46 7.00
CA ASN A 21 -1.84 7.64 8.01
C ASN A 21 -0.99 8.87 7.68
N GLU A 22 -0.93 9.81 8.62
CA GLU A 22 -0.10 11.02 8.47
C GLU A 22 1.38 10.72 8.78
N VAL A 23 1.64 9.69 9.59
CA VAL A 23 2.94 9.35 10.15
C VAL A 23 3.54 8.14 9.43
N GLY A 24 4.87 8.14 9.30
CA GLY A 24 5.64 6.96 8.91
C GLY A 24 6.79 7.25 7.96
N VAL A 25 7.57 6.20 7.68
CA VAL A 25 8.81 6.28 6.91
C VAL A 25 8.51 6.14 5.43
N THR A 26 8.80 7.17 4.64
CA THR A 26 8.84 7.05 3.17
C THR A 26 9.88 5.98 2.80
N PRO A 27 9.53 4.98 1.99
CA PRO A 27 10.49 3.99 1.56
C PRO A 27 11.58 4.64 0.71
N THR A 28 12.82 4.20 0.90
CA THR A 28 13.99 4.67 0.15
C THR A 28 13.89 4.28 -1.32
N ASP A 29 13.37 3.07 -1.58
CA ASP A 29 13.10 2.55 -2.91
C ASP A 29 11.59 2.35 -3.10
N LEU A 30 11.05 2.97 -4.15
CA LEU A 30 9.64 2.80 -4.55
C LEU A 30 9.42 1.57 -5.43
N LYS A 31 10.51 0.91 -5.85
CA LYS A 31 10.43 -0.39 -6.52
C LYS A 31 10.36 -1.47 -5.46
N THR A 32 9.21 -2.12 -5.36
CA THR A 32 8.98 -3.28 -4.50
C THR A 32 9.71 -4.53 -4.97
N ILE A 33 10.39 -4.49 -6.13
CA ILE A 33 11.18 -5.60 -6.64
C ILE A 33 12.42 -5.01 -7.34
N ASN A 34 13.61 -5.41 -6.89
CA ASN A 34 14.88 -5.06 -7.53
C ASN A 34 15.16 -5.95 -8.76
N GLU A 35 16.28 -5.71 -9.43
CA GLU A 35 16.69 -6.49 -10.63
C GLU A 35 16.89 -8.00 -10.36
N SER A 36 17.03 -8.40 -9.09
CA SER A 36 17.17 -9.78 -8.65
C SER A 36 15.84 -10.44 -8.24
N GLY A 37 14.71 -9.75 -8.39
CA GLY A 37 13.41 -10.28 -7.97
C GLY A 37 13.13 -10.15 -6.47
N LEU A 38 13.98 -9.47 -5.71
CA LEU A 38 13.84 -9.29 -4.26
C LEU A 38 13.10 -8.00 -3.94
N ASP A 39 12.18 -8.07 -2.97
CA ASP A 39 11.59 -6.87 -2.38
C ASP A 39 12.59 -6.14 -1.48
N VAL A 40 13.05 -4.98 -1.97
CA VAL A 40 14.00 -4.10 -1.29
C VAL A 40 13.32 -2.90 -0.64
N ALA A 41 12.02 -2.73 -0.86
CA ALA A 41 11.33 -1.54 -0.44
C ALA A 41 11.05 -1.61 1.06
N SER A 42 11.80 -0.80 1.83
CA SER A 42 11.76 -0.80 3.28
C SER A 42 11.14 0.50 3.79
N GLY A 43 9.98 0.39 4.44
CA GLY A 43 9.28 1.50 5.07
C GLY A 43 8.23 0.98 6.04
N LYS A 44 8.02 1.67 7.16
CA LYS A 44 7.02 1.30 8.18
C LYS A 44 6.22 2.52 8.60
N ILE A 45 4.93 2.32 8.84
CA ILE A 45 4.03 3.35 9.38
C ILE A 45 3.57 3.01 10.81
N THR A 46 3.40 1.73 11.13
CA THR A 46 3.08 1.22 12.47
C THR A 46 3.83 -0.10 12.72
N GLU A 47 3.82 -0.60 13.96
CA GLU A 47 4.42 -1.89 14.29
C GLU A 47 3.71 -3.01 13.51
N GLY A 48 4.48 -3.77 12.73
CA GLY A 48 3.95 -4.84 11.87
C GLY A 48 3.40 -4.37 10.51
N SER A 49 3.50 -3.07 10.19
CA SER A 49 3.19 -2.55 8.85
C SER A 49 4.45 -2.34 8.03
N PHE A 50 4.49 -2.88 6.81
CA PHE A 50 5.61 -2.74 5.87
C PHE A 50 5.13 -2.12 4.56
N PHE A 51 6.01 -1.36 3.91
CA PHE A 51 5.72 -0.85 2.58
C PHE A 51 5.44 -2.01 1.64
N TYR A 52 4.38 -1.88 0.86
CA TYR A 52 3.87 -2.96 0.01
C TYR A 52 3.73 -2.54 -1.44
N HIS A 53 3.22 -1.32 -1.69
CA HIS A 53 3.04 -0.83 -3.04
C HIS A 53 2.90 0.68 -3.10
N SER A 54 3.03 1.27 -4.29
CA SER A 54 2.68 2.67 -4.54
C SER A 54 1.81 2.82 -5.76
N ILE A 55 0.78 3.67 -5.67
CA ILE A 55 -0.15 3.97 -6.78
C ILE A 55 -0.14 5.47 -7.05
N ASP A 56 -0.01 5.87 -8.30
CA ASP A 56 0.03 7.28 -8.73
C ASP A 56 -1.29 7.70 -9.39
N ILE A 57 -1.94 8.74 -8.86
CA ILE A 57 -3.20 9.31 -9.39
C ILE A 57 -3.15 10.84 -9.29
N ASN A 58 -3.41 11.56 -10.39
CA ASN A 58 -3.58 13.03 -10.42
C ASN A 58 -2.50 13.81 -9.62
N ASP A 59 -1.22 13.59 -9.93
CA ASP A 59 -0.05 14.18 -9.22
C ASP A 59 0.04 13.83 -7.71
N THR A 60 -0.69 12.81 -7.26
CA THR A 60 -0.57 12.26 -5.90
C THR A 60 -0.08 10.82 -5.95
N ARG A 61 1.00 10.54 -5.23
CA ARG A 61 1.51 9.19 -5.01
C ARG A 61 1.02 8.67 -3.66
N TYR A 62 0.25 7.59 -3.70
CA TYR A 62 -0.27 6.88 -2.55
C TYR A 62 0.68 5.75 -2.18
N LEU A 63 1.37 5.90 -1.07
CA LEU A 63 2.25 4.88 -0.50
C LEU A 63 1.40 3.95 0.36
N ILE A 64 1.30 2.69 -0.05
CA ILE A 64 0.49 1.67 0.60
C ILE A 64 1.39 0.78 1.47
N TYR A 65 1.06 0.69 2.75
CA TYR A 65 1.75 -0.16 3.72
C TYR A 65 0.82 -1.27 4.18
N HIS A 66 1.21 -2.52 3.99
CA HIS A 66 0.43 -3.67 4.41
C HIS A 66 0.68 -3.96 5.89
N LYS A 67 -0.40 -4.08 6.66
CA LYS A 67 -0.36 -4.46 8.08
C LYS A 67 -0.54 -5.95 8.28
N GLY A 68 0.43 -6.58 8.95
CA GLY A 68 0.40 -8.01 9.24
C GLY A 68 0.84 -8.87 8.04
N PRO A 69 0.83 -10.20 8.16
CA PRO A 69 1.35 -11.09 7.13
C PRO A 69 0.55 -10.99 5.82
N LEU A 70 1.23 -11.03 4.68
CA LEU A 70 0.59 -11.29 3.38
C LEU A 70 0.02 -12.70 3.42
N LYS A 71 -1.29 -12.81 3.65
CA LYS A 71 -2.00 -14.09 3.57
C LYS A 71 -2.46 -14.28 2.13
N GLY A 72 -2.24 -15.45 1.52
CA GLY A 72 -2.67 -15.76 0.15
C GLY A 72 -1.53 -15.84 -0.86
N ASP A 73 -1.88 -16.20 -2.09
CA ASP A 73 -1.01 -16.43 -3.25
C ASP A 73 -0.67 -15.15 -4.05
N GLY A 74 -1.06 -13.96 -3.55
CA GLY A 74 -0.79 -12.68 -4.20
C GLY A 74 -1.57 -12.42 -5.49
N VAL A 75 -2.34 -13.42 -5.96
CA VAL A 75 -3.13 -13.33 -7.19
C VAL A 75 -4.28 -12.35 -6.94
N ASN A 76 -4.20 -11.18 -7.57
CA ASN A 76 -5.12 -10.04 -7.49
C ASN A 76 -4.90 -9.00 -6.37
N ASP A 77 -3.80 -9.04 -5.62
CA ASP A 77 -3.59 -8.06 -4.55
C ASP A 77 -3.50 -6.62 -5.08
N VAL A 78 -2.76 -6.40 -6.19
CA VAL A 78 -2.66 -5.06 -6.81
C VAL A 78 -4.02 -4.56 -7.33
N PRO A 79 -4.77 -5.30 -8.17
CA PRO A 79 -6.12 -4.89 -8.58
C PRO A 79 -7.08 -4.64 -7.41
N ASN A 80 -6.98 -5.43 -6.32
CA ASN A 80 -7.84 -5.24 -5.15
C ASN A 80 -7.45 -4.00 -4.34
N LEU A 81 -6.16 -3.65 -4.30
CA LEU A 81 -5.69 -2.40 -3.72
C LEU A 81 -6.12 -1.18 -4.53
N GLU A 82 -6.06 -1.24 -5.85
CA GLU A 82 -6.56 -0.16 -6.72
C GLU A 82 -8.06 0.08 -6.49
N LYS A 83 -8.86 -0.99 -6.43
CA LYS A 83 -10.29 -0.89 -6.09
C LYS A 83 -10.52 -0.31 -4.69
N ALA A 84 -9.73 -0.73 -3.70
CA ALA A 84 -9.84 -0.20 -2.34
C ALA A 84 -9.46 1.29 -2.28
N LEU A 85 -8.49 1.72 -3.08
CA LEU A 85 -8.09 3.11 -3.21
C LEU A 85 -9.20 3.94 -3.85
N ASP A 86 -9.82 3.46 -4.92
CA ASP A 86 -10.97 4.13 -5.54
C ASP A 86 -12.13 4.31 -4.53
N ILE A 87 -12.49 3.25 -3.80
CA ILE A 87 -13.50 3.32 -2.73
C ILE A 87 -13.12 4.34 -1.65
N TYR A 88 -11.85 4.35 -1.22
CA TYR A 88 -11.35 5.26 -0.20
C TYR A 88 -11.43 6.74 -0.65
N LEU A 89 -11.07 7.02 -1.90
CA LEU A 89 -11.11 8.37 -2.46
C LEU A 89 -12.54 8.85 -2.69
N ASN A 90 -13.44 7.96 -3.13
CA ASN A 90 -14.86 8.28 -3.34
C ASN A 90 -15.63 8.46 -2.03
N LYS A 91 -15.21 7.83 -0.92
CA LYS A 91 -15.76 8.05 0.43
C LYS A 91 -15.31 9.37 1.08
N LYS A 92 -14.32 10.07 0.51
CA LYS A 92 -13.81 11.34 1.03
C LYS A 92 -14.48 12.58 0.43
N ILE A 93 -15.57 12.39 -0.33
CA ILE A 93 -16.42 13.46 -0.87
C ILE A 93 -17.68 13.59 -0.01
#